data_AF-A0A967IJ22-F1
#
_entry.id   AF-A0A967IJ22-F1
#
_cell.length_a   1.000
_cell.length_b   1.000
_cell.length_c   1.000
_cell.angle_alpha   90.00
_cell.angle_beta   90.00
_cell.angle_gamma   90.00
#
_symmetry.space_group_name_H-M   'P 1'
#
loop_
_entity.id
_entity.type
_entity.pdbx_description
1 polymer ?
#
loop_
_entity_poly.entity_id
_entity_poly.type
_entity_poly.pdbx_seq_one_letter_code
_entity_poly.pdbx_strand_id
1 'polypeptide(L)'
;SMNLTVRSQTLNVRCAAFNNDIKCIDAQDFPPLPPAELDDGITLNVDDLRSMIQQVTFAASVDDARPVLTGVLVEVNDGEMTMAAAD
;
A
#
# COMPACT_ATOMS: atom_id res chain seq x y z
N SER A 1 9.23 -18.92 14.18
CA SER A 1 7.82 -19.31 13.96
C SER A 1 6.92 -18.21 14.46
N MET A 2 5.70 -18.13 13.93
CA MET A 2 4.67 -17.18 14.34
C MET A 2 3.36 -17.92 14.56
N ASN A 3 2.67 -17.65 15.66
CA ASN A 3 1.38 -18.26 15.96
C ASN A 3 0.45 -17.25 16.64
N LEU A 4 -0.74 -17.03 16.07
CA LEU A 4 -1.77 -16.16 16.63
C LEU A 4 -2.78 -16.99 17.42
N THR A 5 -2.92 -16.70 18.71
CA THR A 5 -4.03 -17.20 19.52
C THR A 5 -5.19 -16.20 19.45
N VAL A 6 -6.17 -16.47 18.58
CA VAL A 6 -7.31 -15.57 18.29
C VAL A 6 -8.09 -15.21 19.55
N ARG A 7 -8.38 -16.19 20.42
CA ARG A 7 -9.16 -15.97 21.66
C ARG A 7 -8.56 -14.90 22.57
N SER A 8 -7.23 -14.81 22.64
CA SER A 8 -6.53 -13.85 23.51
C SER A 8 -5.88 -12.71 22.72
N GLN A 9 -6.14 -12.63 21.42
CA GLN A 9 -5.50 -11.71 20.47
C GLN A 9 -4.00 -11.54 20.76
N THR A 10 -3.29 -12.66 20.87
CA THR A 10 -1.86 -12.67 21.20
C THR A 10 -1.09 -13.42 20.12
N LEU A 11 -0.19 -12.70 19.45
CA LEU A 11 0.74 -13.27 18.48
C LEU A 11 2.04 -13.63 19.20
N ASN A 12 2.33 -14.93 19.27
CA ASN A 12 3.64 -15.39 19.72
C ASN A 12 4.61 -15.42 18.53
N VAL A 13 5.77 -14.78 18.70
CA VAL A 13 6.85 -14.72 17.71
C VAL A 13 8.11 -15.32 18.32
N ARG A 14 8.63 -16.36 17.68
CA ARG A 14 9.86 -17.04 18.09
C ARG A 14 10.92 -16.96 17.00
N CYS A 15 12.12 -16.49 17.36
CA CYS A 15 13.29 -16.42 16.49
C CYS A 15 14.56 -16.74 17.28
N ALA A 16 15.21 -17.87 16.99
CA ALA A 16 16.38 -18.36 17.74
C ALA A 16 16.14 -18.34 19.26
N ALA A 17 16.92 -17.57 20.02
CA ALA A 17 16.78 -17.43 21.47
C ALA A 17 15.63 -16.50 21.91
N PHE A 18 15.00 -15.77 20.99
CA PHE A 18 13.94 -14.82 21.28
C PHE A 18 12.56 -15.47 21.19
N ASN A 19 11.73 -15.22 22.20
CA ASN A 19 10.35 -15.68 22.28
C ASN A 19 9.50 -14.57 22.91
N ASN A 20 8.67 -13.90 22.11
CA ASN A 20 7.93 -12.72 22.54
C ASN A 20 6.45 -12.84 22.20
N ASP A 21 5.62 -12.18 23.01
CA ASP A 21 4.18 -12.06 22.79
C ASP A 21 3.84 -10.62 22.40
N ILE A 22 3.10 -10.45 21.30
CA ILE A 22 2.59 -9.17 20.82
C ILE A 22 1.07 -9.16 21.06
N LYS A 23 0.57 -8.09 21.69
CA LYS A 23 -0.87 -7.87 21.85
C LYS A 23 -1.46 -7.31 20.56
N CYS A 24 -2.50 -7.97 20.09
CA CYS A 24 -3.25 -7.63 18.89
C CYS A 24 -4.67 -7.16 19.28
N ILE A 25 -5.41 -6.71 18.28
CA ILE A 25 -6.85 -6.44 18.35
C ILE A 25 -7.58 -7.45 17.46
N ASP A 26 -8.92 -7.46 17.53
CA ASP A 26 -9.70 -8.32 16.64
C ASP A 26 -9.53 -7.92 15.18
N ALA A 27 -9.45 -8.90 14.28
CA ALA A 27 -9.34 -8.62 12.85
C ALA A 27 -10.60 -7.91 12.31
N GLN A 28 -11.74 -8.09 12.96
CA GLN A 28 -13.00 -7.43 12.60
C GLN A 28 -13.00 -5.92 12.92
N ASP A 29 -12.10 -5.47 13.80
CA ASP A 29 -11.93 -4.04 14.11
C ASP A 29 -11.13 -3.30 13.01
N PHE A 30 -10.53 -4.04 12.06
CA PHE A 30 -9.88 -3.44 10.91
C PHE A 30 -10.92 -3.03 9.86
N PRO A 31 -10.84 -1.81 9.29
CA PRO A 31 -11.82 -1.33 8.34
C PRO A 31 -11.91 -2.24 7.10
N PRO A 32 -13.12 -2.55 6.60
CA PRO A 32 -13.25 -3.31 5.37
C PRO A 32 -12.68 -2.50 4.20
N LEU A 33 -11.93 -3.18 3.33
CA LEU A 33 -11.52 -2.60 2.06
C LEU A 33 -12.74 -2.53 1.13
N PRO A 34 -12.87 -1.46 0.32
CA PRO A 34 -13.86 -1.46 -0.75
C PRO A 34 -13.58 -2.62 -1.72
N PRO A 35 -14.63 -3.21 -2.33
CA PRO A 35 -14.43 -4.20 -3.37
C PRO A 35 -13.63 -3.60 -4.53
N ALA A 36 -12.67 -4.35 -5.06
CA ALA A 36 -11.95 -3.96 -6.26
C ALA A 36 -12.84 -4.22 -7.49
N GLU A 37 -13.07 -3.20 -8.30
CA GLU A 37 -13.65 -3.38 -9.63
C GLU A 37 -12.52 -3.80 -10.57
N LEU A 38 -12.44 -5.10 -10.88
CA LEU A 38 -11.37 -5.69 -11.69
C LEU A 38 -11.67 -5.70 -13.19
N ASP A 39 -12.89 -5.32 -13.58
CA ASP A 39 -13.35 -5.40 -14.97
C ASP A 39 -12.56 -4.46 -15.90
N ASP A 40 -12.01 -3.37 -15.36
CA ASP A 40 -11.16 -2.39 -16.08
C ASP A 40 -9.67 -2.48 -15.69
N GLY A 41 -9.25 -3.64 -15.14
CA GLY A 41 -7.86 -3.86 -14.74
C GLY A 41 -6.89 -3.90 -15.93
N ILE A 42 -5.73 -3.24 -15.79
CA ILE A 42 -4.64 -3.33 -16.76
C ILE A 42 -3.49 -4.21 -16.25
N THR A 43 -2.81 -4.88 -17.18
CA THR A 43 -1.58 -5.63 -16.87
C THR A 43 -0.37 -4.76 -17.16
N LEU A 44 0.53 -4.65 -16.18
CA LEU A 44 1.75 -3.85 -16.27
C LEU A 44 2.96 -4.71 -15.91
N ASN A 45 4.09 -4.43 -16.55
CA ASN A 45 5.37 -4.95 -16.10
C ASN A 45 5.77 -4.26 -14.78
N VAL A 46 6.20 -5.04 -13.79
CA VAL A 46 6.54 -4.52 -12.44
C VAL A 46 7.77 -3.62 -12.45
N ASP A 47 8.75 -3.89 -13.32
CA ASP A 47 9.96 -3.09 -13.45
C ASP A 47 9.66 -1.75 -14.12
N ASP A 48 8.78 -1.74 -15.14
CA ASP A 48 8.31 -0.52 -15.79
C ASP A 48 7.52 0.35 -14.80
N LEU A 49 6.55 -0.22 -14.08
CA LEU A 49 5.78 0.49 -13.06
C LEU A 49 6.71 1.10 -11.99
N ARG A 50 7.69 0.33 -11.52
CA ARG A 50 8.68 0.82 -10.55
C ARG A 50 9.49 1.99 -11.10
N SER A 51 9.94 1.89 -12.34
CA SER A 51 10.71 2.95 -13.01
C SER A 51 9.88 4.22 -13.16
N MET A 52 8.62 4.11 -13.59
CA MET A 52 7.69 5.23 -13.74
C MET A 52 7.44 5.94 -12.41
N ILE A 53 7.17 5.20 -11.33
CA ILE A 53 7.02 5.77 -9.97
C ILE A 53 8.26 6.59 -9.59
N GLN A 54 9.46 6.01 -9.73
CA GLN A 54 10.71 6.67 -9.36
C GLN A 54 10.99 7.95 -10.15
N GLN A 55 10.51 8.03 -11.40
CA GLN A 55 10.69 9.20 -12.26
C GLN A 55 9.84 10.40 -11.84
N VAL A 56 8.74 10.21 -11.10
CA VAL A 56 7.76 11.29 -10.85
C VAL A 56 7.55 11.59 -9.36
N THR A 57 7.70 10.63 -8.45
CA THR A 57 7.32 10.83 -7.03
C THR A 57 8.09 11.94 -6.31
N PHE A 58 9.30 12.27 -6.77
CA PHE A 58 10.10 13.34 -6.16
C PHE A 58 9.50 14.74 -6.38
N ALA A 59 8.63 14.89 -7.39
CA ALA A 59 8.00 16.15 -7.74
C ALA A 59 6.65 16.35 -7.03
N ALA A 60 6.17 15.38 -6.25
CA ALA A 60 4.96 15.54 -5.44
C ALA A 60 5.22 16.46 -4.25
N SER A 61 4.24 17.29 -3.92
CA SER A 61 4.31 18.22 -2.80
C SER A 61 4.34 17.49 -1.45
N VAL A 62 5.01 18.10 -0.46
CA VAL A 62 4.92 17.72 0.96
C VAL A 62 4.06 18.70 1.76
N ASP A 63 3.43 19.65 1.07
CA ASP A 63 2.59 20.69 1.67
C ASP A 63 1.15 20.22 1.85
N ASP A 64 0.79 19.93 3.10
CA ASP A 64 -0.57 19.54 3.47
C ASP A 64 -1.62 20.64 3.23
N ALA A 65 -1.22 21.89 2.97
CA ALA A 65 -2.16 22.95 2.59
C ALA A 65 -2.74 22.75 1.18
N ARG A 66 -2.06 21.97 0.32
CA ARG A 66 -2.48 21.64 -1.05
C ARG A 66 -2.51 20.12 -1.25
N PRO A 67 -3.43 19.39 -0.58
CA PRO A 67 -3.44 17.93 -0.55
C PRO A 67 -3.64 17.27 -1.92
N VAL A 68 -4.13 18.02 -2.92
CA VAL A 68 -4.25 17.52 -4.30
C VAL A 68 -2.86 17.31 -4.96
N LEU A 69 -1.82 17.99 -4.49
CA LEU A 69 -0.46 17.93 -5.03
C LEU A 69 0.45 16.93 -4.29
N THR A 70 -0.02 16.34 -3.18
CA THR A 70 0.78 15.40 -2.38
C THR A 70 0.79 13.99 -2.96
N GLY A 71 0.07 13.76 -4.06
CA GLY A 71 -0.01 12.50 -4.78
C GLY A 71 0.64 12.54 -6.16
N VAL A 72 0.51 11.42 -6.87
CA VAL A 72 0.89 11.27 -8.28
C VAL A 72 -0.39 11.03 -9.08
N LEU A 73 -0.63 11.85 -10.09
CA LEU A 73 -1.66 11.60 -11.10
C LEU A 73 -1.30 10.33 -11.87
N VAL A 74 -2.26 9.43 -12.05
CA VAL A 74 -2.16 8.27 -12.92
C VAL A 74 -3.33 8.33 -13.90
N GLU A 75 -3.03 8.42 -15.19
CA GLU A 75 -4.01 8.38 -16.26
C GLU A 75 -3.70 7.21 -17.19
N VAL A 76 -4.74 6.48 -17.60
CA VAL A 76 -4.63 5.35 -18.53
C VAL A 76 -5.59 5.61 -19.66
N ASN A 77 -5.07 5.83 -20.87
CA ASN A 77 -5.84 6.09 -22.08
C ASN A 77 -5.26 5.28 -23.23
N ASP A 78 -6.10 4.59 -24.00
CA ASP A 78 -5.71 3.86 -25.23
C ASP A 78 -4.48 2.93 -25.07
N GLY A 79 -4.31 2.32 -23.90
CA GLY A 79 -3.18 1.43 -23.59
C GLY A 79 -1.89 2.13 -23.19
N GLU A 80 -1.88 3.46 -23.09
CA GLU A 80 -0.79 4.26 -22.56
C GLU A 80 -1.09 4.70 -21.12
N MET A 81 -0.09 4.58 -20.25
CA MET A 81 -0.15 5.12 -18.89
C MET A 81 0.71 6.38 -18.79
N THR A 82 0.12 7.45 -18.29
CA THR A 82 0.81 8.69 -17.92
C THR A 82 0.85 8.81 -16.40
N MET A 83 2.02 9.16 -15.86
CA MET A 83 2.17 9.54 -14.45
C MET A 83 2.75 10.95 -14.34
N ALA A 84 2.20 11.76 -13.45
CA ALA A 84 2.66 13.14 -13.26
C ALA A 84 2.53 13.59 -11.79
N ALA A 85 3.47 14.41 -11.34
CA ALA A 85 3.43 15.06 -10.03
C ALA A 85 4.01 16.48 -10.13
N ALA A 86 3.57 17.36 -9.23
CA ALA A 86 4.00 18.75 -9.15
C ALA A 86 3.86 19.28 -7.70
N ASP A 87 4.60 20.36 -7.41
CA ASP A 87 4.57 21.09 -6.14
C ASP A 87 4.33 22.59 -6.38
#